data_AF-A0AAW7RRE7-F1
#
_entry.id   AF-A0AAW7RRE7-F1
#
_cell.length_a   1.000
_cell.length_b   1.000
_cell.length_c   1.000
_cell.angle_alpha   90.00
_cell.angle_beta   90.00
_cell.angle_gamma   90.00
#
_symmetry.space_group_name_H-M   'P 1'
#
loop_
_entity.id
_entity.type
_entity.pdbx_description
1 polymer ?
#
loop_
_entity_poly.entity_id
_entity_poly.type
_entity_poly.pdbx_seq_one_letter_code
_entity_poly.pdbx_strand_id
1 'polypeptide(L)'
;MAIVLIALFVLMAASAIVMTREGIKAGAWFHVDEIGLWYGTGKLSDSNALSAGRRIHWDEIVGKPDAGCDVRTEYQTSRSFTKSFVFWRRMATGEIVEQRIPMRLTSNAMRCIRFRNRDALIVAILRGLAGRGLRFDLDVFVDAGVHPETWRPMKRPRRMLHLLYAASSLLSAWFVMQCVLTWPVWATIGGMVVVFSAAIFLGYALWVSCYRDLTGIVRFEAHASTTPHSGKSR
;
A
#
# COMPACT_ATOMS: atom_id res chain seq x y z
N MET A 1 -46.10 -6.72 -11.33
CA MET A 1 -44.77 -7.07 -11.88
C MET A 1 -44.09 -5.87 -12.53
N ALA A 2 -44.63 -5.28 -13.61
CA ALA A 2 -44.00 -4.15 -14.31
C ALA A 2 -43.77 -2.90 -13.42
N ILE A 3 -44.75 -2.52 -12.59
CA ILE A 3 -44.64 -1.35 -11.68
C ILE A 3 -43.52 -1.53 -10.65
N VAL A 4 -43.34 -2.76 -10.14
CA VAL A 4 -42.29 -3.08 -9.16
C VAL A 4 -40.90 -3.02 -9.80
N LEU A 5 -40.77 -3.51 -11.04
CA LEU A 5 -39.53 -3.41 -11.82
C LEU A 5 -39.16 -1.96 -12.16
N ILE A 6 -40.15 -1.15 -12.53
CA ILE A 6 -39.95 0.30 -12.80
C ILE A 6 -39.53 1.01 -11.51
N ALA A 7 -40.18 0.75 -10.38
CA ALA A 7 -39.83 1.35 -9.10
C ALA A 7 -38.40 0.98 -8.65
N LEU A 8 -38.00 -0.29 -8.80
CA LEU A 8 -36.63 -0.76 -8.55
C LEU A 8 -35.62 -0.07 -9.46
N PHE A 9 -35.92 0.06 -10.75
CA PHE A 9 -35.04 0.71 -11.71
C PHE A 9 -34.87 2.19 -11.40
N VAL A 10 -35.94 2.89 -11.02
CA VAL A 10 -35.89 4.30 -10.59
C VAL A 10 -35.09 4.44 -9.30
N LEU A 11 -35.22 3.53 -8.33
CA LEU A 11 -34.43 3.55 -7.10
C LEU A 11 -32.94 3.30 -7.35
N MET A 12 -32.62 2.37 -8.25
CA MET A 12 -31.26 2.05 -8.68
C MET A 12 -30.64 3.22 -9.47
N ALA A 13 -31.40 3.85 -10.35
CA ALA A 13 -30.97 5.02 -11.11
C ALA A 13 -30.78 6.24 -10.19
N ALA A 14 -31.72 6.49 -9.26
CA ALA A 14 -31.62 7.57 -8.30
C ALA A 14 -30.43 7.39 -7.34
N SER A 15 -30.20 6.18 -6.83
CA SER A 15 -29.02 5.87 -6.02
C SER A 15 -27.72 6.02 -6.81
N ALA A 16 -27.67 5.58 -8.08
CA ALA A 16 -26.52 5.80 -8.94
C ALA A 16 -26.28 7.30 -9.23
N ILE A 17 -27.34 8.10 -9.42
CA ILE A 17 -27.24 9.55 -9.66
C ILE A 17 -26.78 10.29 -8.38
N VAL A 18 -27.29 9.91 -7.21
CA VAL A 18 -26.85 10.48 -5.93
C VAL A 18 -25.40 10.09 -5.65
N MET A 19 -25.01 8.83 -5.90
CA MET A 19 -23.63 8.37 -5.77
C MET A 19 -22.67 9.06 -6.74
N THR A 20 -23.09 9.35 -7.96
CA THR A 20 -22.27 10.09 -8.94
C THR A 20 -22.20 11.57 -8.59
N ARG A 21 -23.30 12.22 -8.20
CA ARG A 21 -23.29 13.66 -7.84
C ARG A 21 -22.51 13.95 -6.55
N GLU A 22 -22.62 13.11 -5.52
CA GLU A 22 -21.89 13.27 -4.26
C GLU A 22 -20.44 12.73 -4.35
N GLY A 23 -20.21 11.66 -5.13
CA GLY A 23 -18.89 11.06 -5.32
C GLY A 23 -17.96 11.87 -6.23
N ILE A 24 -18.49 12.47 -7.30
CA ILE A 24 -17.69 13.22 -8.30
C ILE A 24 -17.33 14.62 -7.81
N LYS A 25 -18.11 15.22 -6.90
CA LYS A 25 -17.89 16.61 -6.45
C LYS A 25 -16.75 16.78 -5.43
N ALA A 26 -16.31 15.71 -4.77
CA ALA A 26 -15.40 15.82 -3.63
C ALA A 26 -14.07 15.08 -3.84
N GLY A 27 -13.45 15.24 -5.01
CA GLY A 27 -12.17 14.61 -5.39
C GLY A 27 -11.15 14.56 -4.26
N ALA A 28 -10.21 13.62 -4.24
CA ALA A 28 -9.17 13.60 -3.21
C ALA A 28 -7.92 14.34 -3.70
N TRP A 29 -7.18 14.95 -2.77
CA TRP A 29 -5.87 15.51 -3.05
C TRP A 29 -4.86 15.00 -2.01
N PHE A 30 -3.62 14.87 -2.46
CA PHE A 30 -2.47 14.49 -1.64
C PHE A 30 -1.31 15.38 -2.05
N HIS A 31 -0.65 15.97 -1.07
CA HIS A 31 0.49 16.86 -1.26
C HIS A 31 1.63 16.40 -0.36
N VAL A 32 2.84 16.44 -0.90
CA VAL A 32 4.08 16.08 -0.21
C VAL A 32 5.11 17.14 -0.57
N ASP A 33 5.74 17.71 0.44
CA ASP A 33 6.79 18.70 0.30
C ASP A 33 7.90 18.47 1.35
N GLU A 34 8.77 19.46 1.54
CA GLU A 34 9.90 19.42 2.48
C GLU A 34 9.50 19.47 3.97
N ILE A 35 8.31 19.95 4.29
CA ILE A 35 7.79 20.15 5.64
C ILE A 35 6.98 18.93 6.12
N GLY A 36 6.33 18.21 5.22
CA GLY A 36 5.42 17.13 5.62
C GLY A 36 4.63 16.45 4.50
N LEU A 37 3.50 15.91 4.91
CA LEU A 37 2.46 15.36 4.05
C LEU A 37 1.09 15.96 4.42
N TRP A 38 0.27 16.18 3.41
CA TRP A 38 -1.09 16.71 3.55
C TRP A 38 -2.04 15.95 2.65
N TYR A 39 -3.24 15.74 3.13
CA TYR A 39 -4.27 15.12 2.33
C TYR A 39 -5.67 15.53 2.77
N GLY A 40 -6.59 15.51 1.82
CA GLY A 40 -7.97 15.90 2.06
C GLY A 40 -8.89 15.52 0.92
N THR A 41 -10.12 16.01 1.02
CA THR A 41 -11.16 15.89 -0.02
C THR A 41 -11.51 17.28 -0.56
N GLY A 42 -12.00 17.37 -1.79
CA GLY A 42 -12.18 18.61 -2.56
C GLY A 42 -11.13 18.77 -3.67
N LYS A 43 -11.18 19.89 -4.40
CA LYS A 43 -10.12 20.21 -5.37
C LYS A 43 -9.01 21.00 -4.66
N LEU A 44 -7.75 20.65 -4.93
CA LEU A 44 -6.61 21.38 -4.36
C LEU A 44 -6.59 22.86 -4.78
N SER A 45 -7.20 23.20 -5.93
CA SER A 45 -7.34 24.56 -6.42
C SER A 45 -8.25 25.45 -5.57
N ASP A 46 -9.06 24.85 -4.69
CA ASP A 46 -9.96 25.62 -3.85
C ASP A 46 -9.14 26.29 -2.74
N SER A 47 -9.31 27.58 -2.54
CA SER A 47 -8.49 28.41 -1.64
C SER A 47 -8.43 27.89 -0.19
N ASN A 48 -9.45 27.16 0.25
CA ASN A 48 -9.56 26.60 1.59
C ASN A 48 -9.20 25.09 1.67
N ALA A 49 -8.81 24.46 0.57
CA ALA A 49 -8.56 23.03 0.54
C ALA A 49 -7.41 22.63 1.47
N LEU A 50 -6.29 23.36 1.43
CA LEU A 50 -5.10 23.07 2.23
C LEU A 50 -5.33 23.26 3.73
N SER A 51 -6.14 24.25 4.13
CA SER A 51 -6.45 24.53 5.54
C SER A 51 -7.45 23.54 6.14
N ALA A 52 -8.33 22.95 5.33
CA ALA A 52 -9.25 21.89 5.74
C ALA A 52 -8.62 20.47 5.70
N GLY A 53 -7.43 20.34 5.12
CA GLY A 53 -6.72 19.07 4.98
C GLY A 53 -6.10 18.58 6.28
N ARG A 54 -5.90 17.25 6.38
CA ARG A 54 -5.10 16.67 7.46
C ARG A 54 -3.62 16.84 7.14
N ARG A 55 -2.89 17.47 8.05
CA ARG A 55 -1.44 17.72 7.97
C ARG A 55 -0.69 16.81 8.94
N ILE A 56 0.40 16.22 8.47
CA ILE A 56 1.39 15.51 9.28
C ILE A 56 2.74 16.09 8.90
N HIS A 57 3.42 16.69 9.86
CA HIS A 57 4.75 17.22 9.62
C HIS A 57 5.79 16.12 9.75
N TRP A 58 6.91 16.26 9.04
CA TRP A 58 7.95 15.24 9.07
C TRP A 58 8.69 15.14 10.40
N ASP A 59 8.79 16.24 11.14
CA ASP A 59 9.39 16.31 12.49
C ASP A 59 8.54 15.59 13.56
N GLU A 60 7.24 15.48 13.34
CA GLU A 60 6.34 14.70 14.20
C GLU A 60 6.54 13.19 14.00
N ILE A 61 7.13 12.73 12.89
CA ILE A 61 7.33 11.30 12.62
C ILE A 61 8.57 10.81 13.34
N VAL A 62 8.38 9.79 14.18
CA VAL A 62 9.44 9.26 15.06
C VAL A 62 9.60 7.76 14.90
N GLY A 63 10.78 7.25 15.21
CA GLY A 63 10.99 5.82 15.41
C GLY A 63 10.34 5.36 16.71
N LYS A 64 9.84 4.11 16.74
CA LYS A 64 9.31 3.51 17.98
C LYS A 64 10.38 2.59 18.58
N PRO A 65 10.90 2.88 19.79
CA PRO A 65 12.01 2.15 20.39
C PRO A 65 11.78 0.63 20.46
N ASP A 66 10.56 0.22 20.84
CA ASP A 66 10.24 -1.18 21.12
C ASP A 66 9.70 -1.96 19.90
N ALA A 67 9.63 -1.32 18.73
CA ALA A 67 9.20 -1.99 17.50
C ALA A 67 10.40 -2.56 16.74
N GLY A 68 10.22 -3.71 16.07
CA GLY A 68 11.24 -4.27 15.17
C GLY A 68 11.55 -3.33 13.99
N CYS A 69 10.51 -2.66 13.46
CA CYS A 69 10.61 -1.65 12.42
C CYS A 69 9.69 -0.46 12.71
N ASP A 70 10.05 0.71 12.18
CA ASP A 70 9.36 1.98 12.38
C ASP A 70 8.32 2.25 11.28
N VAL A 71 8.57 1.75 10.06
CA VAL A 71 7.67 1.85 8.91
C VAL A 71 7.38 0.46 8.35
N ARG A 72 6.08 0.12 8.24
CA ARG A 72 5.60 -1.16 7.69
C ARG A 72 4.30 -1.02 6.91
N THR A 73 3.85 -2.09 6.27
CA THR A 73 2.59 -2.14 5.52
C THR A 73 1.65 -3.19 6.07
N GLU A 74 0.47 -2.75 6.51
CA GLU A 74 -0.54 -3.65 7.08
C GLU A 74 -1.90 -3.47 6.41
N TYR A 75 -2.70 -4.53 6.40
CA TYR A 75 -4.11 -4.40 6.04
C TYR A 75 -4.86 -3.67 7.17
N GLN A 76 -5.75 -2.75 6.80
CA GLN A 76 -6.55 -2.00 7.78
C GLN A 76 -7.49 -2.93 8.56
N THR A 77 -8.04 -3.94 7.90
CA THR A 77 -8.86 -5.01 8.47
C THR A 77 -8.65 -6.28 7.65
N SER A 78 -9.06 -7.44 8.17
CA SER A 78 -9.03 -8.72 7.44
C SER A 78 -9.82 -8.70 6.12
N ARG A 79 -10.78 -7.77 5.97
CA ARG A 79 -11.58 -7.56 4.76
C ARG A 79 -11.03 -6.47 3.84
N SER A 80 -9.93 -5.81 4.21
CA SER A 80 -9.36 -4.73 3.40
C SER A 80 -8.64 -5.28 2.17
N PHE A 81 -8.97 -4.74 0.99
CA PHE A 81 -8.27 -5.05 -0.25
C PHE A 81 -6.97 -4.24 -0.42
N THR A 82 -6.73 -3.25 0.43
CA THR A 82 -5.56 -2.37 0.35
C THR A 82 -4.80 -2.33 1.67
N LYS A 83 -3.48 -2.43 1.58
CA LYS A 83 -2.60 -2.15 2.72
C LYS A 83 -2.49 -0.64 2.96
N SER A 84 -2.13 -0.28 4.17
CA SER A 84 -1.80 1.07 4.62
C SER A 84 -0.33 1.12 5.01
N PHE A 85 0.32 2.24 4.74
CA PHE A 85 1.55 2.61 5.45
C PHE A 85 1.21 2.80 6.91
N VAL A 86 2.03 2.19 7.77
CA VAL A 86 1.95 2.30 9.21
C VAL A 86 3.27 2.88 9.69
N PHE A 87 3.20 3.98 10.43
CA PHE A 87 4.34 4.66 11.03
C PHE A 87 3.91 5.34 12.34
N TRP A 88 4.86 5.87 13.09
CA TRP A 88 4.61 6.44 14.41
C TRP A 88 4.72 7.96 14.38
N ARG A 89 3.77 8.65 15.02
CA ARG A 89 3.72 10.10 15.12
C ARG A 89 3.74 10.51 16.59
N ARG A 90 4.60 11.46 16.94
CA ARG A 90 4.58 12.15 18.22
C ARG A 90 3.54 13.28 18.16
N MET A 91 2.55 13.21 19.04
CA MET A 91 1.55 14.25 19.21
C MET A 91 2.12 15.42 20.01
N ALA A 92 1.46 16.58 19.97
CA ALA A 92 1.84 17.75 20.77
C ALA A 92 1.85 17.47 22.29
N THR A 93 1.05 16.49 22.74
CA THR A 93 1.02 15.99 24.12
C THR A 93 2.25 15.16 24.51
N GLY A 94 3.14 14.86 23.56
CA GLY A 94 4.29 13.98 23.73
C GLY A 94 4.00 12.50 23.49
N GLU A 95 2.73 12.11 23.40
CA GLU A 95 2.28 10.75 23.14
C GLU A 95 2.70 10.26 21.75
N ILE A 96 3.16 9.02 21.63
CA ILE A 96 3.51 8.39 20.36
C ILE A 96 2.34 7.52 19.90
N VAL A 97 1.66 7.94 18.84
CA VAL A 97 0.49 7.27 18.29
C VAL A 97 0.81 6.61 16.95
N GLU A 98 0.14 5.50 16.67
CA GLU A 98 0.23 4.84 15.37
C GLU A 98 -0.57 5.61 14.32
N GLN A 99 0.07 5.97 13.22
CA GLN A 99 -0.53 6.64 12.09
C GLN A 99 -0.62 5.70 10.89
N ARG A 100 -1.81 5.66 10.27
CA ARG A 100 -2.08 4.82 9.10
C ARG A 100 -2.48 5.67 7.90
N ILE A 101 -1.85 5.42 6.75
CA ILE A 101 -2.20 6.05 5.46
C ILE A 101 -2.43 4.94 4.43
N PRO A 102 -3.64 4.78 3.86
CA PRO A 102 -3.90 3.77 2.84
C PRO A 102 -2.95 3.93 1.63
N MET A 103 -2.35 2.85 1.12
CA MET A 103 -1.45 2.90 -0.05
C MET A 103 -2.18 3.20 -1.37
N ARG A 104 -3.52 3.17 -1.35
CA ARG A 104 -4.34 3.73 -2.43
C ARG A 104 -4.30 5.25 -2.43
N LEU A 105 -3.86 5.86 -1.33
CA LEU A 105 -3.83 7.29 -1.01
C LEU A 105 -5.23 7.92 -0.95
N THR A 106 -6.28 7.09 -0.88
CA THR A 106 -7.68 7.53 -0.87
C THR A 106 -8.36 6.97 0.37
N SER A 107 -8.99 7.83 1.16
CA SER A 107 -9.83 7.40 2.29
C SER A 107 -11.18 6.83 1.85
N ASN A 108 -11.65 7.17 0.64
CA ASN A 108 -12.93 6.71 0.10
C ASN A 108 -12.84 6.47 -1.42
N ALA A 109 -12.99 5.21 -1.85
CA ALA A 109 -12.93 4.83 -3.26
C ALA A 109 -14.04 5.47 -4.11
N MET A 110 -15.13 5.94 -3.49
CA MET A 110 -16.21 6.66 -4.17
C MET A 110 -15.82 8.08 -4.57
N ARG A 111 -14.84 8.69 -3.89
CA ARG A 111 -14.41 10.08 -4.14
C ARG A 111 -13.16 10.18 -4.98
N CYS A 112 -12.30 9.17 -4.93
CA CYS A 112 -11.13 9.08 -5.78
C CYS A 112 -10.84 7.60 -6.06
N ILE A 113 -10.94 7.22 -7.34
CA ILE A 113 -10.63 5.84 -7.75
C ILE A 113 -9.12 5.62 -7.73
N ARG A 114 -8.34 6.56 -8.29
CA ARG A 114 -6.87 6.51 -8.38
C ARG A 114 -6.28 7.87 -8.71
N PHE A 115 -5.15 8.22 -8.08
CA PHE A 115 -4.32 9.36 -8.50
C PHE A 115 -3.53 9.05 -9.78
N ARG A 116 -3.55 9.96 -10.76
CA ARG A 116 -2.78 9.82 -12.01
C ARG A 116 -1.27 9.73 -11.76
N ASN A 117 -0.77 10.51 -10.81
CA ASN A 117 0.62 10.56 -10.37
C ASN A 117 0.90 9.67 -9.13
N ARG A 118 0.11 8.61 -8.92
CA ARG A 118 0.20 7.76 -7.72
C ARG A 118 1.64 7.30 -7.45
N ASP A 119 2.34 6.81 -8.46
CA ASP A 119 3.67 6.22 -8.23
C ASP A 119 4.68 7.28 -7.79
N ALA A 120 4.59 8.49 -8.34
CA ALA A 120 5.38 9.64 -7.88
C ALA A 120 5.04 10.06 -6.44
N LEU A 121 3.75 10.05 -6.07
CA LEU A 121 3.31 10.34 -4.69
C LEU A 121 3.83 9.29 -3.70
N ILE A 122 3.75 8.00 -4.05
CA ILE A 122 4.28 6.92 -3.22
C ILE A 122 5.78 7.07 -3.03
N VAL A 123 6.54 7.34 -4.10
CA VAL A 123 7.98 7.61 -4.00
C VAL A 123 8.26 8.82 -3.11
N ALA A 124 7.51 9.91 -3.25
CA ALA A 124 7.68 11.10 -2.43
C ALA A 124 7.44 10.82 -0.94
N ILE A 125 6.39 10.07 -0.60
CA ILE A 125 6.12 9.64 0.78
C ILE A 125 7.27 8.80 1.32
N LEU A 126 7.70 7.77 0.57
CA LEU A 126 8.77 6.87 1.02
C LEU A 126 10.10 7.62 1.20
N ARG A 127 10.43 8.56 0.31
CA ARG A 127 11.61 9.42 0.45
C ARG A 127 11.51 10.36 1.65
N GLY A 128 10.36 10.99 1.86
CA GLY A 128 10.11 11.85 3.02
C GLY A 128 10.29 11.10 4.34
N LEU A 129 9.77 9.88 4.43
CA LEU A 129 9.95 8.99 5.57
C LEU A 129 11.41 8.52 5.71
N ALA A 130 12.07 8.16 4.61
CA ALA A 130 13.46 7.68 4.60
C ALA A 130 14.44 8.75 5.11
N GLY A 131 14.21 10.01 4.76
CA GLY A 131 15.01 11.14 5.24
C GLY A 131 15.02 11.34 6.76
N ARG A 132 14.18 10.62 7.51
CA ARG A 132 14.08 10.71 8.99
C ARG A 132 14.89 9.64 9.74
N GLY A 133 15.68 8.82 9.05
CA GLY A 133 16.49 7.79 9.71
C GLY A 133 15.69 6.62 10.29
N LEU A 134 14.46 6.42 9.81
CA LEU A 134 13.55 5.36 10.26
C LEU A 134 14.01 3.99 9.76
N ARG A 135 13.68 2.94 10.52
CA ARG A 135 13.84 1.53 10.13
C ARG A 135 12.63 1.09 9.31
N PHE A 136 12.83 0.74 8.06
CA PHE A 136 11.80 0.24 7.16
C PHE A 136 11.84 -1.26 7.10
N ASP A 137 10.68 -1.88 7.13
CA ASP A 137 10.50 -3.21 6.58
C ASP A 137 10.64 -3.16 5.04
N LEU A 138 11.51 -3.99 4.47
CA LEU A 138 11.73 -4.02 3.02
C LEU A 138 10.47 -4.46 2.25
N ASP A 139 9.54 -5.17 2.89
CA ASP A 139 8.23 -5.50 2.31
C ASP A 139 7.42 -4.25 1.94
N VAL A 140 7.67 -3.11 2.58
CA VAL A 140 7.04 -1.82 2.23
C VAL A 140 7.36 -1.44 0.79
N PHE A 141 8.59 -1.69 0.35
CA PHE A 141 9.06 -1.37 -1.01
C PHE A 141 8.50 -2.34 -2.05
N VAL A 142 8.38 -3.62 -1.69
CA VAL A 142 7.70 -4.65 -2.51
C VAL A 142 6.23 -4.29 -2.69
N ASP A 143 5.57 -3.87 -1.60
CA ASP A 143 4.17 -3.49 -1.58
C ASP A 143 3.88 -2.20 -2.32
N ALA A 144 4.81 -1.24 -2.23
CA ALA A 144 4.78 0.00 -2.98
C ALA A 144 5.13 -0.20 -4.46
N GLY A 145 5.88 -1.25 -4.77
CA GLY A 145 6.46 -1.49 -6.09
C GLY A 145 7.54 -0.46 -6.44
N VAL A 146 8.39 -0.08 -5.49
CA VAL A 146 9.44 0.94 -5.64
C VAL A 146 10.76 0.40 -5.12
N HIS A 147 11.84 0.48 -5.90
CA HIS A 147 13.17 0.03 -5.47
C HIS A 147 13.76 0.94 -4.38
N PRO A 148 14.24 0.40 -3.24
CA PRO A 148 14.70 1.21 -2.11
C PRO A 148 15.90 2.09 -2.46
N GLU A 149 16.85 1.58 -3.25
CA GLU A 149 18.06 2.34 -3.63
C GLU A 149 17.81 3.33 -4.77
N THR A 150 17.19 2.88 -5.87
CA THR A 150 17.04 3.70 -7.07
C THR A 150 15.80 4.59 -7.06
N TRP A 151 14.84 4.32 -6.15
CA TRP A 151 13.53 4.97 -6.08
C TRP A 151 12.69 4.86 -7.35
N ARG A 152 13.05 3.93 -8.24
CA ARG A 152 12.33 3.68 -9.48
C ARG A 152 11.23 2.65 -9.29
N PRO A 153 10.13 2.74 -10.05
CA PRO A 153 9.09 1.71 -10.03
C PRO A 153 9.66 0.34 -10.39
N MET A 154 9.38 -0.67 -9.58
CA MET A 154 9.68 -2.06 -9.89
C MET A 154 8.64 -2.64 -10.85
N LYS A 155 9.06 -3.59 -11.69
CA LYS A 155 8.13 -4.36 -12.54
C LYS A 155 7.32 -5.36 -11.71
N ARG A 156 6.25 -4.86 -11.07
CA ARG A 156 5.09 -5.62 -10.58
C ARG A 156 5.45 -6.85 -9.71
N PRO A 157 6.23 -6.69 -8.63
CA PRO A 157 6.73 -7.81 -7.81
C PRO A 157 5.59 -8.68 -7.24
N ARG A 158 4.50 -8.06 -6.79
CA ARG A 158 3.31 -8.80 -6.32
C ARG A 158 2.58 -9.59 -7.40
N ARG A 159 2.55 -9.10 -8.64
CA ARG A 159 1.92 -9.89 -9.73
C ARG A 159 2.70 -11.16 -9.99
N MET A 160 4.03 -11.12 -9.88
CA MET A 160 4.87 -12.32 -9.97
C MET A 160 4.50 -13.32 -8.87
N LEU A 161 4.37 -12.88 -7.62
CA LEU A 161 3.97 -13.74 -6.51
C LEU A 161 2.57 -14.35 -6.73
N HIS A 162 1.60 -13.57 -7.18
CA HIS A 162 0.26 -14.09 -7.49
C HIS A 162 0.26 -15.08 -8.67
N LEU A 163 1.04 -14.81 -9.71
CA LEU A 163 1.19 -15.73 -10.85
C LEU A 163 1.85 -17.04 -10.43
N LEU A 164 2.84 -16.99 -9.54
CA LEU A 164 3.50 -18.19 -8.98
C LEU A 164 2.52 -19.04 -8.18
N TYR A 165 1.69 -18.44 -7.32
CA TYR A 165 0.64 -19.17 -6.61
C TYR A 165 -0.39 -19.76 -7.57
N ALA A 166 -0.85 -19.00 -8.56
CA ALA A 166 -1.80 -19.49 -9.57
C ALA A 166 -1.21 -20.66 -10.37
N ALA A 167 0.05 -20.56 -10.81
CA ALA A 167 0.75 -21.62 -11.52
C ALA A 167 0.93 -22.87 -10.66
N SER A 168 1.28 -22.71 -9.38
CA SER A 168 1.44 -23.83 -8.43
C SER A 168 0.11 -24.57 -8.21
N SER A 169 -0.99 -23.82 -8.06
CA SER A 169 -2.33 -24.39 -7.96
C SER A 169 -2.76 -25.12 -9.24
N LEU A 170 -2.48 -24.54 -10.41
CA LEU A 170 -2.78 -25.15 -11.71
C LEU A 170 -2.00 -26.44 -11.93
N LEU A 171 -0.71 -26.46 -11.60
CA LEU A 171 0.14 -27.66 -11.66
C LEU A 171 -0.39 -28.78 -10.74
N SER A 172 -0.83 -28.40 -9.54
CA SER A 172 -1.39 -29.35 -8.57
C SER A 172 -2.74 -29.91 -9.04
N ALA A 173 -3.61 -29.07 -9.59
CA ALA A 173 -4.88 -29.50 -10.18
C ALA A 173 -4.65 -30.41 -11.41
N TRP A 174 -3.68 -30.07 -12.26
CA TRP A 174 -3.28 -30.89 -13.39
C TRP A 174 -2.80 -32.27 -12.94
N PHE A 175 -1.95 -32.34 -11.91
CA PHE A 175 -1.49 -33.60 -11.33
C PHE A 175 -2.66 -34.47 -10.85
N VAL A 176 -3.60 -33.88 -10.09
CA VAL A 176 -4.79 -34.60 -9.61
C VAL A 176 -5.61 -35.15 -10.78
N MET A 177 -5.81 -34.35 -11.84
CA MET A 177 -6.57 -34.79 -13.02
C MET A 177 -5.95 -36.02 -13.70
N GLN A 178 -4.62 -36.14 -13.73
CA GLN A 178 -3.92 -37.28 -14.34
C GLN A 178 -3.95 -38.54 -13.46
N CYS A 179 -3.93 -38.37 -12.14
CA CYS A 179 -3.70 -39.48 -11.21
C CYS A 179 -4.98 -39.96 -10.49
N VAL A 180 -6.06 -39.18 -10.45
CA VAL A 180 -7.26 -39.49 -9.65
C VAL A 180 -7.97 -40.79 -10.05
N LEU A 181 -7.88 -41.20 -11.32
CA LEU A 181 -8.52 -42.43 -11.82
C LEU A 181 -7.61 -43.66 -11.75
N THR A 182 -6.29 -43.46 -11.58
CA THR A 182 -5.29 -44.53 -11.69
C THR A 182 -4.64 -44.86 -10.36
N TRP A 183 -4.59 -43.92 -9.42
CA TRP A 183 -3.91 -44.06 -8.15
C TRP A 183 -4.90 -44.08 -6.97
N PRO A 184 -4.57 -44.76 -5.87
CA PRO A 184 -5.40 -44.71 -4.67
C PRO A 184 -5.42 -43.29 -4.09
N VAL A 185 -6.56 -42.92 -3.48
CA VAL A 185 -6.86 -41.56 -3.01
C VAL A 185 -5.78 -40.97 -2.09
N TRP A 186 -5.18 -41.78 -1.21
CA TRP A 186 -4.12 -41.31 -0.32
C TRP A 186 -2.84 -40.91 -1.08
N ALA A 187 -2.51 -41.63 -2.16
CA ALA A 187 -1.32 -41.37 -2.96
C ALA A 187 -1.51 -40.12 -3.84
N THR A 188 -2.73 -39.88 -4.32
CA THR A 188 -3.05 -38.67 -5.09
C THR A 188 -3.04 -37.42 -4.20
N ILE A 189 -3.56 -37.50 -2.97
CA ILE A 189 -3.47 -36.42 -1.99
C ILE A 189 -2.01 -36.14 -1.63
N GLY A 190 -1.22 -37.19 -1.32
CA GLY A 190 0.20 -37.04 -1.01
C GLY A 190 0.99 -36.40 -2.16
N GLY A 191 0.78 -36.89 -3.38
CA GLY A 191 1.40 -36.32 -4.59
C GLY A 191 1.00 -34.87 -4.86
N MET A 192 -0.27 -34.51 -4.65
CA MET A 192 -0.73 -33.13 -4.78
C MET A 192 0.02 -32.20 -3.82
N VAL A 193 0.15 -32.58 -2.55
CA VAL A 193 0.88 -31.80 -1.55
C VAL A 193 2.35 -31.64 -1.96
N VAL A 194 3.01 -32.72 -2.40
CA VAL A 194 4.41 -32.67 -2.84
C VAL A 194 4.59 -31.75 -4.05
N VAL A 195 3.74 -31.87 -5.07
CA VAL A 195 3.79 -31.01 -6.28
C VAL A 195 3.54 -29.56 -5.93
N PHE A 196 2.54 -29.28 -5.08
CA PHE A 196 2.21 -27.93 -4.62
C PHE A 196 3.37 -27.30 -3.85
N SER A 197 3.93 -28.04 -2.87
CA SER A 197 5.06 -27.58 -2.07
C SER A 197 6.32 -27.37 -2.91
N ALA A 198 6.62 -28.26 -3.86
CA ALA A 198 7.77 -28.12 -4.76
C ALA A 198 7.62 -26.90 -5.68
N ALA A 199 6.42 -26.66 -6.23
CA ALA A 199 6.14 -25.51 -7.08
C ALA A 199 6.24 -24.19 -6.30
N ILE A 200 5.71 -24.14 -5.07
CA ILE A 200 5.87 -22.98 -4.19
C ILE A 200 7.34 -22.74 -3.86
N PHE A 201 8.08 -23.79 -3.50
CA PHE A 201 9.49 -23.67 -3.16
C PHE A 201 10.31 -23.13 -4.34
N LEU A 202 10.09 -23.67 -5.55
CA LEU A 202 10.74 -23.16 -6.76
C LEU A 202 10.34 -21.71 -7.05
N GLY A 203 9.05 -21.38 -6.88
CA GLY A 203 8.56 -20.01 -7.04
C GLY A 203 9.18 -19.04 -6.04
N TYR A 204 9.34 -19.46 -4.80
CA TYR A 204 10.02 -18.68 -3.77
C TYR A 204 11.51 -18.51 -4.08
N ALA A 205 12.20 -19.57 -4.52
CA ALA A 205 13.60 -19.48 -4.94
C ALA A 205 13.78 -18.49 -6.12
N LEU A 206 12.87 -18.53 -7.10
CA LEU A 206 12.84 -17.56 -8.20
C LEU A 206 12.60 -16.14 -7.69
N TRP A 207 11.65 -15.95 -6.76
CA TRP A 207 11.41 -14.65 -6.13
C TRP A 207 12.67 -14.13 -5.45
N VAL A 208 13.32 -14.95 -4.62
CA VAL A 208 14.55 -14.57 -3.90
C VAL A 208 15.66 -14.25 -4.89
N SER A 209 15.77 -14.97 -6.01
CA SER A 209 16.79 -14.66 -7.01
C SER A 209 16.58 -13.28 -7.68
N CYS A 210 15.33 -12.91 -7.95
CA CYS A 210 14.97 -11.63 -8.57
C CYS A 210 14.96 -10.45 -7.58
N TYR A 211 14.74 -10.72 -6.30
CA TYR A 211 14.40 -9.73 -5.27
C TYR A 211 15.17 -9.95 -3.96
N ARG A 212 16.38 -10.52 -4.04
CA ARG A 212 17.21 -10.91 -2.89
C ARG A 212 17.38 -9.77 -1.87
N ASP A 213 17.60 -8.57 -2.38
CA ASP A 213 17.93 -7.38 -1.59
C ASP A 213 16.69 -6.71 -0.97
N LEU A 214 15.51 -7.33 -1.11
CA LEU A 214 14.22 -6.80 -0.65
C LEU A 214 13.65 -7.58 0.52
N THR A 215 14.50 -8.27 1.30
CA THR A 215 14.11 -8.98 2.52
C THR A 215 14.83 -8.40 3.74
N GLY A 216 14.10 -8.18 4.83
CA GLY A 216 14.65 -7.70 6.09
C GLY A 216 14.33 -6.24 6.39
N ILE A 217 15.18 -5.60 7.20
CA ILE A 217 14.99 -4.23 7.69
C ILE A 217 16.12 -3.35 7.17
N VAL A 218 15.76 -2.19 6.60
CA VAL A 218 16.73 -1.19 6.11
C VAL A 218 16.56 0.12 6.87
N ARG A 219 17.67 0.79 7.18
CA ARG A 219 17.68 2.16 7.69
C ARG A 219 18.38 3.04 6.66
N PHE A 220 17.73 4.14 6.29
CA PHE A 220 18.34 5.16 5.44
C PHE A 220 19.08 6.17 6.32
N GLU A 221 20.16 6.74 5.82
CA GLU A 221 20.81 7.87 6.48
C GLU A 221 19.84 9.05 6.52
N ALA A 222 19.67 9.64 7.71
CA ALA A 222 18.87 10.85 7.84
C ALA A 222 19.54 11.96 7.03
N HIS A 223 18.80 12.62 6.14
CA HIS A 223 19.28 13.85 5.55
C HIS A 223 19.35 14.88 6.67
N ALA A 224 20.56 15.32 7.01
CA ALA A 224 20.74 16.42 7.93
C ALA A 224 19.91 17.59 7.41
N SER A 225 18.86 17.96 8.14
CA SER A 225 18.12 19.18 7.86
C SER A 225 19.11 20.33 8.03
N THR A 226 19.58 20.88 6.92
CA THR A 226 20.38 22.10 6.93
C THR A 226 19.46 23.23 7.39
N THR A 227 19.40 23.44 8.70
CA THR A 227 18.87 24.68 9.27
C THR A 227 19.81 25.80 8.80
N PRO A 228 19.35 26.80 8.02
CA PRO A 228 20.15 27.97 7.79
C PRO A 228 20.21 28.71 9.13
N HIS A 229 21.36 28.64 9.80
CA HIS A 229 21.66 29.57 10.88
C HIS A 229 21.70 30.98 10.26
N SER A 230 20.59 31.70 10.42
CA SER A 230 20.55 33.15 10.35
C SER A 230 21.41 33.71 11.49
N GLY A 231 22.72 33.71 11.28
CA GLY A 231 23.68 34.45 12.09
C GLY A 231 23.75 35.89 11.60
N LYS A 232 22.93 36.76 12.18
CA LYS A 232 23.24 38.20 12.22
C LYS A 232 24.53 38.36 13.03
N SER A 233 25.58 38.89 12.43
CA SER A 233 26.64 39.58 13.16
C SER A 233 26.74 41.01 12.65
N ARG A 234 26.67 41.92 13.62
CA ARG A 234 26.82 43.38 13.51
C ARG A 234 28.11 43.79 12.82
#